data_AF-A0AAU9QXK0-F1
#
_entry.id   AF-A0AAU9QXK0-F1
#
_cell.length_a   1.000
_cell.length_b   1.000
_cell.length_c   1.000
_cell.angle_alpha   90.00
_cell.angle_beta   90.00
_cell.angle_gamma   90.00
#
_symmetry.space_group_name_H-M   'P 1'
#
loop_
_entity.id
_entity.type
_entity.pdbx_description
1 polymer ?
#
loop_
_entity_poly.entity_id
_entity_poly.type
_entity_poly.pdbx_seq_one_letter_code
_entity_poly.pdbx_strand_id
1 'polypeptide(L)'
;MNAEFFSSGYKSRSVRKGTGVRVYRNLNNGKFSIKQWDRSRSEFHGKVQAHFSSVVIKCKAADVIQIMKSAQQRAKNQGVRNVHMFLFGELVLATDQPLERPNQQITYNPFVHDRFVLASSGIEWEPPLNDFHIILTEGRAYILDLELNG
;
A
#
# COMPACT_ATOMS: atom_id res chain seq x y z
N MET A 1 -2.25 -6.66 26.68
CA MET A 1 -2.96 -6.28 25.43
C MET A 1 -2.90 -7.44 24.47
N ASN A 2 -4.05 -7.99 24.08
CA ASN A 2 -4.10 -9.06 23.09
C ASN A 2 -3.62 -8.53 21.73
N ALA A 3 -2.72 -9.26 21.08
CA ALA A 3 -2.26 -8.88 19.75
C ALA A 3 -3.39 -9.10 18.73
N GLU A 4 -3.72 -8.07 17.97
CA GLU A 4 -4.70 -8.14 16.88
C GLU A 4 -4.03 -8.69 15.61
N PHE A 5 -4.67 -9.66 14.96
CA PHE A 5 -4.21 -10.30 13.73
C PHE A 5 -5.28 -10.23 12.65
N PHE A 6 -4.84 -10.04 11.41
CA PHE A 6 -5.69 -10.08 10.22
C PHE A 6 -5.36 -11.32 9.41
N SER A 7 -6.39 -12.06 8.98
CA SER A 7 -6.27 -13.22 8.09
C SER A 7 -7.34 -13.17 7.01
N SER A 8 -6.95 -13.51 5.79
CA SER A 8 -7.87 -13.69 4.66
C SER A 8 -7.99 -15.17 4.26
N GLY A 9 -7.51 -16.10 5.11
CA GLY A 9 -7.39 -17.53 4.79
C GLY A 9 -6.28 -17.88 3.80
N TYR A 10 -5.48 -16.90 3.34
CA TYR A 10 -4.44 -17.14 2.34
C TYR A 10 -3.29 -17.98 2.93
N LYS A 11 -3.14 -19.22 2.46
CA LYS A 11 -2.06 -20.15 2.87
C LYS A 11 -1.94 -20.31 4.39
N SER A 12 -3.07 -20.23 5.10
CA SER A 12 -3.13 -20.27 6.57
C SER A 12 -2.20 -19.25 7.26
N ARG A 13 -1.98 -18.10 6.62
CA ARG A 13 -1.16 -17.00 7.14
C ARG A 13 -2.03 -15.93 7.77
N SER A 14 -1.42 -15.18 8.68
CA SER A 14 -1.99 -13.98 9.29
C SER A 14 -0.91 -12.93 9.44
N VAL A 15 -1.32 -11.66 9.44
CA VAL A 15 -0.43 -10.53 9.70
C VAL A 15 -0.88 -9.81 10.96
N ARG A 16 0.07 -9.54 11.85
CA ARG A 16 -0.20 -8.81 13.10
C ARG A 16 -0.32 -7.31 12.81
N LYS A 17 -1.25 -6.63 13.47
CA LYS A 17 -1.30 -5.16 13.51
C LYS A 17 0.02 -4.57 14.02
N GLY A 18 0.44 -3.45 13.44
CA GLY A 18 1.72 -2.79 13.68
C GLY A 18 2.91 -3.43 12.97
N THR A 19 2.72 -4.52 12.21
CA THR A 19 3.82 -5.11 11.43
C THR A 19 4.17 -4.21 10.26
N GLY A 20 5.47 -4.03 10.00
CA GLY A 20 5.96 -3.39 8.78
C GLY A 20 5.61 -4.22 7.53
N VAL A 21 4.87 -3.61 6.61
CA VAL A 21 4.35 -4.27 5.41
C VAL A 21 4.62 -3.46 4.15
N ARG A 22 4.60 -4.17 3.01
CA ARG A 22 4.42 -3.62 1.68
C ARG A 22 3.02 -3.97 1.22
N VAL A 23 2.27 -2.98 0.75
CA VAL A 23 0.92 -3.17 0.21
C VAL A 23 0.89 -2.73 -1.24
N TYR A 24 0.21 -3.53 -2.07
CA TYR A 24 0.06 -3.25 -3.49
C TYR A 24 -1.23 -3.85 -4.03
N ARG A 25 -1.76 -3.26 -5.11
CA ARG A 25 -2.92 -3.81 -5.80
C ARG A 25 -2.53 -5.05 -6.59
N ASN A 26 -3.21 -6.16 -6.32
CA ASN A 26 -3.09 -7.39 -7.09
C ASN A 26 -4.00 -7.30 -8.31
N LEU A 27 -3.40 -7.39 -9.49
CA LEU A 27 -4.12 -7.24 -10.75
C LEU A 27 -4.93 -8.49 -11.12
N ASN A 28 -4.62 -9.65 -10.52
CA ASN A 28 -5.31 -10.91 -10.81
C ASN A 28 -6.64 -11.05 -10.07
N ASN A 29 -6.75 -10.47 -8.87
CA ASN A 29 -7.97 -10.59 -8.04
C ASN A 29 -8.56 -9.24 -7.61
N GLY A 30 -7.99 -8.12 -8.04
CA GLY A 30 -8.46 -6.77 -7.72
C GLY A 30 -8.24 -6.29 -6.29
N LYS A 31 -7.90 -7.20 -5.36
CA LYS A 31 -7.66 -6.91 -3.93
C LYS A 31 -6.26 -6.33 -3.69
N PHE A 32 -6.02 -5.85 -2.47
CA PHE A 32 -4.69 -5.46 -2.02
C PHE A 32 -3.96 -6.65 -1.40
N SER A 33 -2.74 -6.91 -1.87
CA SER A 33 -1.85 -7.90 -1.26
C SER A 33 -1.02 -7.25 -0.17
N ILE A 34 -1.01 -7.85 1.01
CA ILE A 34 -0.17 -7.45 2.14
C ILE A 34 1.03 -8.39 2.19
N LYS A 35 2.23 -7.83 2.01
CA LYS A 35 3.50 -8.55 2.03
C LYS A 35 4.31 -8.11 3.23
N GLN A 36 4.73 -9.05 4.08
CA GLN A 36 5.50 -8.72 5.27
C GLN A 36 6.88 -8.19 4.88
N TRP A 37 7.27 -7.06 5.46
CA TRP A 37 8.53 -6.37 5.16
C TRP A 37 9.43 -6.16 6.37
N ASP A 38 8.93 -6.40 7.57
CA ASP A 38 9.76 -6.50 8.76
C ASP A 38 10.85 -7.57 8.58
N ARG A 39 12.12 -7.16 8.72
CA ARG A 39 13.31 -8.03 8.57
C ARG A 39 13.64 -8.78 9.86
N SER A 40 13.12 -8.35 11.01
CA SER A 40 13.35 -9.01 12.30
C SER A 40 12.59 -10.34 12.43
N ARG A 41 11.56 -10.55 11.60
CA ARG A 41 10.75 -11.77 11.56
C ARG A 41 11.03 -12.55 10.26
N SER A 42 12.05 -13.40 10.32
CA SER A 42 12.70 -13.99 9.14
C SER A 42 11.82 -14.98 8.34
N GLU A 43 10.90 -15.72 8.98
CA GLU A 43 10.17 -16.80 8.30
C GLU A 43 9.18 -16.32 7.21
N PHE A 44 8.65 -15.11 7.38
CA PHE A 44 7.62 -14.53 6.52
C PHE A 44 8.08 -13.28 5.77
N HIS A 45 9.32 -12.83 6.01
CA HIS A 45 9.90 -11.70 5.29
C HIS A 45 9.80 -11.91 3.77
N GLY A 46 9.27 -10.90 3.08
CA GLY A 46 9.13 -10.92 1.63
C GLY A 46 7.95 -11.77 1.12
N LYS A 47 7.18 -12.43 1.99
CA LYS A 47 6.03 -13.26 1.61
C LYS A 47 4.72 -12.50 1.75
N VAL A 48 3.81 -12.71 0.80
CA VAL A 48 2.41 -12.28 0.91
C VAL A 48 1.75 -13.05 2.05
N GLN A 49 1.11 -12.33 2.96
CA GLN A 49 0.41 -12.87 4.13
C GLN A 49 -1.10 -12.95 3.90
N ALA A 50 -1.68 -11.95 3.24
CA ALA A 50 -3.14 -11.88 3.06
C ALA A 50 -3.53 -11.00 1.87
N HIS A 51 -4.80 -11.13 1.47
CA HIS A 51 -5.46 -10.28 0.47
C HIS A 51 -6.75 -9.70 1.04
N PHE A 52 -6.91 -8.38 0.96
CA PHE A 52 -8.10 -7.68 1.47
C PHE A 52 -8.62 -6.65 0.47
N SER A 53 -9.92 -6.41 0.47
CA SER A 53 -10.53 -5.33 -0.32
C SER A 53 -10.07 -3.96 0.15
N SER A 54 -9.84 -3.80 1.45
CA SER A 54 -9.41 -2.54 2.05
C SER A 54 -8.32 -2.72 3.11
N VAL A 55 -7.36 -1.79 3.14
CA VAL A 55 -6.20 -1.80 4.03
C VAL A 55 -5.88 -0.38 4.47
N VAL A 56 -5.56 -0.18 5.74
CA VAL A 56 -4.99 1.07 6.26
C VAL A 56 -3.57 0.82 6.73
N ILE A 57 -2.64 1.64 6.26
CA ILE A 57 -1.25 1.63 6.71
C ILE A 57 -0.86 3.01 7.26
N LYS A 58 -0.07 3.00 8.32
CA LYS A 58 0.60 4.19 8.85
C LYS A 58 1.96 4.31 8.17
N CYS A 59 2.17 5.40 7.45
CA CYS A 59 3.36 5.65 6.65
C CYS A 59 4.22 6.75 7.28
N LYS A 60 5.53 6.70 7.00
CA LYS A 60 6.49 7.77 7.29
C LYS A 60 7.05 8.28 5.98
N ALA A 61 7.42 9.56 5.91
CA ALA A 61 7.94 10.21 4.69
C ALA A 61 9.04 9.40 3.96
N ALA A 62 9.95 8.77 4.72
CA ALA A 62 11.07 8.02 4.18
C ALA A 62 10.69 6.64 3.58
N ASP A 63 9.51 6.11 3.90
CA ASP A 63 9.15 4.72 3.61
C ASP A 63 8.23 4.56 2.38
N VAL A 64 7.65 5.66 1.89
CA VAL A 64 6.34 5.61 1.23
C VAL A 64 6.32 4.86 -0.10
N ILE A 65 7.38 4.92 -0.91
CA ILE A 65 7.29 4.49 -2.32
C ILE A 65 8.56 3.78 -2.78
N GLN A 66 8.41 2.53 -3.23
CA GLN A 66 9.43 1.86 -4.03
C GLN A 66 8.86 1.47 -5.39
N ILE A 67 9.31 2.18 -6.43
CA ILE A 67 9.15 1.74 -7.82
C ILE A 67 10.39 0.94 -8.21
N MET A 68 10.18 -0.29 -8.68
CA MET A 68 11.27 -1.05 -9.28
C MET A 68 11.47 -0.53 -10.72
N LYS A 69 12.44 0.37 -10.92
CA LYS A 69 12.75 0.97 -12.25
C LYS A 69 12.89 -0.08 -13.36
N SER A 70 13.48 -1.23 -13.05
CA SER A 70 13.61 -2.35 -14.00
C SER A 70 12.26 -2.96 -14.39
N ALA A 71 11.30 -3.05 -13.46
CA ALA A 71 9.94 -3.48 -13.79
C ALA A 71 9.22 -2.42 -14.61
N GLN A 72 9.40 -1.14 -14.28
CA GLN A 72 8.81 -0.03 -15.03
C GLN A 72 9.30 -0.01 -16.48
N GLN A 73 10.60 -0.20 -16.70
CA GLN A 73 11.15 -0.29 -18.05
C GLN A 73 10.57 -1.48 -18.81
N ARG A 74 10.42 -2.64 -18.16
CA ARG A 74 9.75 -3.80 -18.78
C ARG A 74 8.31 -3.50 -19.16
N ALA A 75 7.55 -2.84 -18.28
CA ALA A 75 6.19 -2.42 -18.60
C ALA A 75 6.17 -1.51 -19.84
N LYS A 76 7.00 -0.46 -19.86
CA LYS A 76 7.14 0.48 -20.98
C LYS A 76 7.48 -0.26 -22.29
N ASN A 77 8.44 -1.19 -22.26
CA ASN A 77 8.86 -1.94 -23.45
C ASN A 77 7.78 -2.92 -23.96
N GLN A 78 7.03 -3.55 -23.07
CA GLN A 78 6.05 -4.59 -23.42
C GLN A 78 4.64 -4.02 -23.64
N GLY A 79 4.38 -2.78 -23.26
CA GLY A 79 3.02 -2.21 -23.23
C GLY A 79 2.09 -2.86 -22.20
N VAL A 80 2.62 -3.71 -21.31
CA VAL A 80 1.83 -4.48 -20.34
C VAL A 80 2.11 -3.98 -18.92
N ARG A 81 1.05 -3.66 -18.17
CA ARG A 81 1.15 -3.21 -16.78
C ARG A 81 1.47 -4.40 -15.87
N ASN A 82 2.76 -4.69 -15.72
CA ASN A 82 3.30 -5.76 -14.85
C ASN A 82 4.02 -5.21 -13.59
N VAL A 83 3.93 -3.90 -13.36
CA VAL A 83 4.58 -3.22 -12.23
C VAL A 83 3.62 -3.15 -11.06
N HIS A 84 4.03 -3.73 -9.93
CA HIS A 84 3.46 -3.41 -8.64
C HIS A 84 4.27 -2.26 -8.05
N MET A 85 3.62 -1.12 -7.86
CA MET A 85 4.15 -0.11 -6.97
C MET A 85 3.72 -0.45 -5.55
N PHE A 86 4.67 -0.42 -4.63
CA PHE A 86 4.45 -0.75 -3.24
C PHE A 86 4.35 0.53 -2.42
N LEU A 87 3.33 0.56 -1.56
CA LEU A 87 3.30 1.45 -0.41
C LEU A 87 3.82 0.72 0.81
N PHE A 88 4.60 1.40 1.64
CA PHE A 88 5.15 0.82 2.85
C PHE A 88 4.62 1.55 4.07
N GLY A 89 4.44 0.78 5.13
CA GLY A 89 4.04 1.32 6.41
C GLY A 89 3.80 0.22 7.42
N GLU A 90 3.33 0.62 8.59
CA GLU A 90 2.84 -0.28 9.61
C GLU A 90 1.36 -0.59 9.35
N LEU A 91 0.99 -1.86 9.39
CA LEU A 91 -0.39 -2.27 9.19
C LEU A 91 -1.28 -1.80 10.34
N VAL A 92 -2.31 -1.01 10.04
CA VAL A 92 -3.26 -0.50 11.04
C VAL A 92 -4.57 -1.29 11.01
N LEU A 93 -5.10 -1.54 9.81
CA LEU A 93 -6.38 -2.22 9.60
C LEU A 93 -6.34 -3.00 8.27
N ALA A 94 -7.01 -4.15 8.23
CA ALA A 94 -7.33 -4.84 6.98
C ALA A 94 -8.73 -5.46 7.07
N THR A 95 -9.54 -5.30 6.01
CA THR A 95 -10.93 -5.77 5.97
C THR A 95 -11.38 -5.99 4.53
N ASP A 96 -12.37 -6.86 4.33
CA ASP A 96 -13.03 -7.03 3.03
C ASP A 96 -14.16 -6.02 2.78
N GLN A 97 -14.51 -5.21 3.78
CA GLN A 97 -15.49 -4.12 3.65
C GLN A 97 -14.86 -2.86 3.05
N PRO A 98 -15.59 -2.06 2.26
CA PRO A 98 -15.11 -0.76 1.81
C PRO A 98 -14.92 0.19 2.99
N LEU A 99 -13.89 1.02 2.92
CA LEU A 99 -13.64 2.10 3.88
C LEU A 99 -14.07 3.46 3.30
N GLU A 100 -14.30 4.42 4.19
CA GLU A 100 -14.52 5.82 3.82
C GLU A 100 -13.33 6.36 3.01
N ARG A 101 -13.63 7.21 2.03
CA ARG A 101 -12.67 7.75 1.08
C ARG A 101 -12.36 9.20 1.44
N PRO A 102 -11.13 9.49 1.91
CA PRO A 102 -10.67 10.86 2.01
C PRO A 102 -10.71 11.58 0.65
N ASN A 103 -10.73 12.91 0.69
CA ASN A 103 -10.78 13.73 -0.51
C ASN A 103 -9.51 13.62 -1.37
N GLN A 104 -8.36 13.33 -0.75
CA GLN A 104 -7.08 13.33 -1.44
C GLN A 104 -6.71 11.93 -1.92
N GLN A 105 -6.87 11.70 -3.22
CA GLN A 105 -6.47 10.45 -3.88
C GLN A 105 -5.08 10.58 -4.50
N ILE A 106 -4.21 9.59 -4.29
CA ILE A 106 -2.98 9.42 -5.05
C ILE A 106 -3.12 8.33 -6.10
N THR A 107 -2.47 8.53 -7.24
CA THR A 107 -2.51 7.58 -8.36
C THR A 107 -1.15 7.46 -9.04
N TYR A 108 -1.01 6.43 -9.85
CA TYR A 108 0.20 6.15 -10.59
C TYR A 108 -0.08 5.45 -11.89
N ASN A 109 0.63 5.88 -12.92
CA ASN A 109 0.67 5.24 -14.21
C ASN A 109 2.13 4.95 -14.58
N PRO A 110 2.58 3.68 -14.63
CA PRO A 110 3.98 3.34 -14.89
C PRO A 110 4.48 3.77 -16.27
N PHE A 111 3.58 4.05 -17.20
CA PHE A 111 3.91 4.51 -18.54
C PHE A 111 4.20 6.02 -18.61
N VAL A 112 3.71 6.78 -17.64
CA VAL A 112 3.71 8.26 -17.68
C VAL A 112 4.51 8.86 -16.52
N HIS A 113 4.39 8.28 -15.33
CA HIS A 113 4.94 8.86 -14.11
C HIS A 113 6.02 7.97 -13.52
N ASP A 114 7.02 8.61 -12.90
CA ASP A 114 8.06 7.96 -12.12
C ASP A 114 7.80 8.03 -10.61
N ARG A 115 6.70 8.69 -10.21
CA ARG A 115 6.22 8.86 -8.83
C ARG A 115 4.70 8.81 -8.77
N PHE A 116 4.15 8.71 -7.56
CA PHE A 116 2.72 8.98 -7.37
C PHE A 116 2.41 10.45 -7.66
N VAL A 117 1.21 10.69 -8.18
CA VAL A 117 0.67 12.03 -8.42
C VAL A 117 -0.66 12.17 -7.69
N LEU A 118 -1.03 13.41 -7.36
CA LEU A 118 -2.38 13.73 -6.90
C LEU A 118 -3.35 13.52 -8.06
N ALA A 119 -4.42 12.73 -7.85
CA ALA A 119 -5.36 12.39 -8.91
C ALA A 119 -6.16 13.61 -9.42
N SER A 120 -6.32 14.65 -8.58
CA SER A 120 -7.06 15.88 -8.90
C SER A 120 -6.29 16.83 -9.81
N SER A 121 -4.96 16.87 -9.70
CA SER A 121 -4.13 17.88 -10.39
C SER A 121 -3.04 17.28 -11.29
N GLY A 122 -2.72 15.99 -11.13
CA GLY A 122 -1.60 15.35 -11.81
C GLY A 122 -0.23 15.80 -11.30
N ILE A 123 -0.18 16.67 -10.29
CA ILE A 123 1.08 17.13 -9.66
C ILE A 123 1.70 15.97 -8.88
N GLU A 124 3.02 15.84 -8.95
CA GLU A 124 3.77 14.86 -8.15
C GLU A 124 3.41 15.00 -6.68
N TRP A 125 3.05 13.88 -6.07
CA TRP A 125 2.74 13.85 -4.65
C TRP A 125 4.01 13.69 -3.85
N GLU A 126 4.27 14.67 -2.99
CA GLU A 126 5.31 14.60 -1.98
C GLU A 126 4.68 14.17 -0.64
N PRO A 127 5.21 13.11 0.01
CA PRO A 127 4.66 12.64 1.25
C PRO A 127 4.86 13.66 2.38
N PRO A 128 3.88 13.80 3.31
CA PRO A 128 4.02 14.64 4.49
C PRO A 128 5.26 14.27 5.32
N LEU A 129 5.85 15.27 5.99
CA LEU A 129 7.00 15.05 6.89
C LEU A 129 6.62 14.25 8.14
N ASN A 130 5.38 14.43 8.62
CA ASN A 130 4.85 13.71 9.78
C ASN A 130 4.33 12.33 9.38
N ASP A 131 4.06 11.49 10.39
CA ASP A 131 3.35 10.23 10.17
C ASP A 131 1.94 10.52 9.61
N PHE A 132 1.55 9.78 8.58
CA PHE A 132 0.23 9.91 7.95
C PHE A 132 -0.35 8.53 7.64
N HIS A 133 -1.64 8.47 7.31
CA HIS A 133 -2.29 7.21 6.95
C HIS A 133 -2.59 7.18 5.46
N ILE A 134 -2.43 6.00 4.87
CA ILE A 134 -2.96 5.72 3.55
C ILE A 134 -4.09 4.70 3.69
N ILE A 135 -5.26 5.07 3.18
CA ILE A 135 -6.41 4.21 3.04
C ILE A 135 -6.41 3.64 1.62
N LEU A 136 -6.27 2.33 1.53
CA LEU A 136 -6.40 1.55 0.31
C LEU A 136 -7.80 0.93 0.34
N THR A 137 -8.67 1.33 -0.57
CA THR A 137 -10.06 0.84 -0.65
C THR A 137 -10.54 0.98 -2.09
N GLU A 138 -11.45 0.11 -2.52
CA GLU A 138 -12.04 0.14 -3.87
C GLU A 138 -10.99 0.18 -5.01
N GLY A 139 -9.83 -0.45 -4.79
CA GLY A 139 -8.74 -0.48 -5.76
C GLY A 139 -7.98 0.85 -5.94
N ARG A 140 -8.19 1.84 -5.06
CA ARG A 140 -7.55 3.16 -5.07
C ARG A 140 -6.81 3.42 -3.75
N ALA A 141 -5.98 4.47 -3.74
CA ALA A 141 -5.19 4.88 -2.58
C ALA A 141 -5.51 6.33 -2.23
N TYR A 142 -5.81 6.58 -0.96
CA TYR A 142 -6.21 7.87 -0.42
C TYR A 142 -5.35 8.24 0.76
N ILE A 143 -4.96 9.52 0.83
CA ILE A 143 -4.23 10.06 1.97
C ILE A 143 -5.26 10.50 2.99
N LEU A 144 -5.12 9.99 4.20
CA LEU A 144 -5.76 10.54 5.38
C LEU A 144 -4.69 11.31 6.14
N ASP A 145 -4.67 12.63 5.91
CA ASP A 145 -3.92 13.54 6.76
C ASP A 145 -4.65 13.60 8.09
N LEU A 146 -4.03 13.01 9.11
CA LEU A 146 -4.37 13.36 10.48
C LEU A 146 -3.75 14.74 10.71
N GLU A 147 -4.39 15.80 10.21
CA GLU A 147 -4.21 17.08 10.86
C GLU A 147 -4.61 16.85 12.32
N LEU A 148 -3.60 16.83 13.20
CA LEU A 148 -3.81 16.95 14.62
C LEU A 148 -4.63 18.21 14.80
N ASN A 149 -5.90 18.06 15.18
CA ASN A 149 -6.59 19.07 15.95
C ASN A 149 -5.65 19.44 17.10
N GLY A 150 -4.97 20.57 16.95
CA GLY A 150 -4.07 21.20 17.89
C GLY A 150 -4.27 22.69 17.79
#